data_AF-A0A645GKG4-F1
#
_entry.id   AF-A0A645GKG4-F1
#
_cell.length_a   1.000
_cell.length_b   1.000
_cell.length_c   1.000
_cell.angle_alpha   90.00
_cell.angle_beta   90.00
_cell.angle_gamma   90.00
#
_symmetry.space_group_name_H-M   'P 1'
#
loop_
_entity.id
_entity.type
_entity.pdbx_description
1 polymer ?
#
loop_
_entity_poly.entity_id
_entity_poly.type
_entity_poly.pdbx_seq_one_letter_code
_entity_poly.pdbx_strand_id
1 'polypeptide(L)'
;MLGREATDEELADELETTPRRIGRLRDAAIRPSSLDAPVGDDNDATIGDLVGDERVASPLEQLRANLDHQLVRELLSRLPAREMEILRSRFGLDGADEETLEEIGARFKLTRERIRQLQNEAFDKLRALLENPRDVGLEA
;
A
#
# COMPACT_ATOMS: atom_id res chain seq x y z
N MET A 1 0.18 -39.80 38.35
CA MET A 1 -0.39 -38.92 37.31
C MET A 1 -0.79 -37.61 37.97
N LEU A 2 -0.43 -36.47 37.37
CA LEU A 2 -0.60 -35.13 37.95
C LEU A 2 -2.02 -34.56 37.84
N GLY A 3 -2.98 -35.29 37.24
CA GLY A 3 -4.40 -34.92 37.19
C GLY A 3 -4.73 -33.66 36.35
N ARG A 4 -3.72 -33.02 35.75
CA ARG A 4 -3.83 -31.88 34.83
C ARG A 4 -3.36 -32.27 33.44
N GLU A 5 -3.72 -31.47 32.43
CA GLU A 5 -3.09 -31.56 31.12
C GLU A 5 -1.58 -31.31 31.21
N ALA A 6 -0.82 -32.05 30.39
CA ALA A 6 0.62 -31.91 30.30
C ALA A 6 0.99 -30.59 29.60
N THR A 7 2.01 -29.91 30.14
CA THR A 7 2.53 -28.69 29.50
C THR A 7 3.33 -29.02 28.25
N ASP A 8 3.59 -28.00 27.42
CA ASP A 8 4.40 -28.18 26.21
C ASP A 8 5.84 -28.59 26.54
N GLU A 9 6.37 -28.19 27.69
CA GLU A 9 7.67 -28.62 28.21
C GLU A 9 7.69 -30.09 28.59
N GLU A 10 6.69 -30.56 29.35
CA GLU A 10 6.59 -31.97 29.77
C GLU A 10 6.43 -32.90 28.56
N LEU A 11 5.68 -32.47 27.55
CA LEU A 11 5.52 -33.21 26.29
C LEU A 11 6.78 -33.17 25.44
N ALA A 12 7.51 -32.06 25.44
CA ALA A 12 8.75 -31.95 24.69
C ALA A 12 9.83 -32.88 25.24
N ASP A 13 9.96 -32.95 26.57
CA ASP A 13 10.93 -33.82 27.24
C ASP A 13 10.62 -35.30 27.01
N GLU A 14 9.36 -35.71 27.11
CA GLU A 14 8.93 -37.11 26.89
C GLU A 14 9.00 -37.53 25.41
N LEU A 15 8.68 -36.62 24.48
CA LEU A 15 8.65 -36.90 23.04
C LEU A 15 9.98 -36.58 22.34
N GLU A 16 11.05 -36.36 23.10
CA GLU A 16 12.39 -36.02 22.62
C GLU A 16 12.38 -34.90 21.57
N THR A 17 11.62 -33.85 21.85
CA THR A 17 11.42 -32.72 20.94
C THR A 17 11.53 -31.37 21.64
N THR A 18 11.13 -30.29 20.97
CA THR A 18 11.17 -28.93 21.53
C THR A 18 9.76 -28.44 21.86
N PRO A 19 9.56 -27.65 22.93
CA PRO A 19 8.25 -27.07 23.25
C PRO A 19 7.67 -26.26 22.08
N ARG A 20 8.55 -25.55 21.34
CA ARG A 20 8.18 -24.85 20.10
C ARG A 20 7.57 -25.76 19.04
N ARG A 21 8.06 -27.00 18.90
CA ARG A 21 7.52 -27.98 17.95
C ARG A 21 6.19 -28.54 18.43
N ILE A 22 6.02 -28.75 19.74
CA ILE A 22 4.72 -29.13 20.34
C ILE A 22 3.68 -28.04 20.10
N GLY A 23 3.99 -26.76 20.37
CA GLY A 23 3.08 -25.64 20.13
C GLY A 23 2.62 -25.56 18.67
N ARG A 24 3.55 -25.69 17.71
CA ARG A 24 3.20 -25.73 16.28
C ARG A 24 2.31 -26.91 15.89
N LEU A 25 2.51 -28.08 16.50
CA LEU A 25 1.68 -29.26 16.25
C LEU A 25 0.28 -29.08 16.83
N ARG A 26 0.16 -28.45 18.00
CA ARG A 26 -1.13 -28.06 18.60
C ARG A 26 -1.86 -27.06 17.70
N ASP A 27 -1.18 -26.01 17.25
CA ASP A 27 -1.74 -25.03 16.32
C ASP A 27 -2.24 -25.70 15.03
N ALA A 28 -1.46 -26.61 14.46
CA ALA A 28 -1.83 -27.36 13.25
C ALA A 28 -2.98 -28.37 13.48
N ALA A 29 -3.18 -28.81 14.72
CA ALA A 29 -4.28 -29.71 15.09
C ALA A 29 -5.61 -28.98 15.29
N ILE A 30 -5.60 -27.64 15.38
CA ILE A 30 -6.82 -26.83 15.44
C ILE A 30 -7.59 -27.00 14.13
N ARG A 31 -8.82 -27.51 14.22
CA ARG A 31 -9.69 -27.63 13.06
C ARG A 31 -10.26 -26.25 12.72
N PRO A 32 -10.20 -25.81 11.45
CA PRO A 32 -10.84 -24.56 11.05
C PRO A 32 -12.35 -24.66 11.27
N SER A 33 -12.93 -23.59 11.81
CA SER A 33 -14.38 -23.45 11.92
C SER A 33 -14.96 -22.97 10.59
N SER A 34 -16.20 -23.33 10.30
CA SER A 34 -16.91 -22.83 9.12
C SER A 34 -17.22 -21.34 9.28
N LEU A 35 -17.06 -20.56 8.22
CA LEU A 35 -17.54 -19.18 8.19
C LEU A 35 -19.08 -19.12 8.21
N ASP A 36 -19.76 -20.16 7.73
CA ASP A 36 -21.22 -20.27 7.76
C ASP A 36 -21.77 -20.68 9.14
N ALA A 37 -20.91 -20.90 10.14
CA ALA A 37 -21.37 -21.23 11.48
C ALA A 37 -22.10 -20.02 12.10
N PRO A 38 -23.26 -20.21 12.73
CA PRO A 38 -24.00 -19.13 13.37
C PRO A 38 -23.25 -18.59 14.59
N VAL A 39 -23.48 -17.32 14.89
CA VAL A 39 -22.95 -16.62 16.06
C VAL A 39 -24.11 -16.17 16.95
N GLY A 40 -24.08 -16.57 18.22
CA GLY A 40 -25.17 -16.31 19.18
C GLY A 40 -26.38 -17.24 18.99
N ASP A 41 -27.41 -17.03 19.83
CA ASP A 41 -28.58 -17.92 19.88
C ASP A 41 -29.63 -17.59 18.80
N ASP A 42 -29.65 -16.35 18.30
CA ASP A 42 -30.69 -15.85 17.39
C ASP A 42 -30.44 -16.24 15.92
N ASN A 43 -29.30 -16.87 15.59
CA ASN A 43 -28.89 -17.29 14.23
C ASN A 43 -28.89 -16.18 13.15
N ASP A 44 -29.00 -14.91 13.52
CA ASP A 44 -29.07 -13.79 12.57
C ASP A 44 -27.71 -13.40 11.95
N ALA A 45 -26.60 -13.89 12.49
CA ALA A 45 -25.25 -13.61 12.00
C ALA A 45 -24.41 -14.89 11.93
N THR A 46 -23.54 -14.96 10.94
CA THR A 46 -22.52 -16.02 10.80
C THR A 46 -21.14 -15.51 11.19
N ILE A 47 -20.19 -16.43 11.40
CA ILE A 47 -18.78 -16.06 11.63
C ILE A 47 -18.26 -15.23 10.46
N GLY A 48 -18.66 -15.56 9.22
CA GLY A 48 -18.28 -14.83 8.01
C GLY A 48 -18.70 -13.36 8.02
N ASP A 49 -19.89 -13.05 8.55
CA ASP A 49 -20.41 -11.68 8.60
C ASP A 49 -19.59 -10.75 9.52
N LEU A 50 -18.83 -11.34 10.45
CA LEU A 50 -17.97 -10.60 11.39
C LEU A 50 -16.53 -10.47 10.90
N VAL A 51 -16.13 -11.24 9.90
CA VAL A 51 -14.78 -11.21 9.35
C VAL A 51 -14.74 -10.19 8.22
N GLY A 52 -14.24 -8.99 8.54
CA GLY A 52 -13.99 -7.95 7.53
C GLY A 52 -12.88 -8.35 6.55
N ASP A 53 -12.99 -7.91 5.30
CA ASP A 53 -11.87 -8.04 4.34
C ASP A 53 -10.85 -6.93 4.58
N GLU A 54 -9.77 -7.26 5.29
CA GLU A 54 -8.65 -6.35 5.56
C GLU A 54 -7.88 -5.95 4.29
N ARG A 55 -8.12 -6.59 3.14
CA ARG A 55 -7.50 -6.21 1.86
C ARG A 55 -8.23 -5.06 1.16
N VAL A 56 -9.44 -4.71 1.61
CA VAL A 56 -10.25 -3.66 0.99
C VAL A 56 -9.92 -2.31 1.64
N ALA A 57 -9.47 -1.36 0.82
CA ALA A 57 -9.28 0.01 1.27
C ALA A 57 -10.60 0.61 1.75
N SER A 58 -10.59 1.19 2.94
CA SER A 58 -11.74 1.88 3.53
C SER A 58 -12.19 3.06 2.67
N PRO A 59 -13.45 3.51 2.78
CA PRO A 59 -13.94 4.69 2.06
C PRO A 59 -13.08 5.94 2.29
N LEU A 60 -12.53 6.10 3.50
CA LEU A 60 -11.64 7.20 3.84
C LEU A 60 -10.30 7.11 3.10
N GLU A 61 -9.72 5.91 3.01
CA GLU A 61 -8.48 5.68 2.26
C GLU A 61 -8.68 5.91 0.76
N GLN A 62 -9.81 5.46 0.21
CA GLN A 62 -10.17 5.71 -1.18
C GLN A 62 -10.34 7.21 -1.47
N LEU A 63 -11.02 7.94 -0.58
CA LEU A 63 -11.17 9.40 -0.68
C LEU A 63 -9.80 10.09 -0.66
N ARG A 64 -8.95 9.72 0.30
CA ARG A 64 -7.60 10.28 0.42
C ARG A 64 -6.77 10.04 -0.84
N ALA A 65 -6.76 8.82 -1.37
CA ALA A 65 -6.04 8.51 -2.60
C ALA A 65 -6.55 9.37 -3.78
N ASN A 66 -7.86 9.56 -3.91
CA ASN A 66 -8.44 10.42 -4.94
C ASN A 66 -8.01 11.89 -4.78
N LEU A 67 -8.01 12.42 -3.55
CA LEU A 67 -7.55 13.79 -3.28
C LEU A 67 -6.05 13.96 -3.59
N ASP A 68 -5.23 12.98 -3.21
CA ASP A 68 -3.79 12.98 -3.51
C ASP A 68 -3.56 12.99 -5.03
N HIS A 69 -4.31 12.19 -5.80
CA HIS A 69 -4.25 12.19 -7.25
C HIS A 69 -4.67 13.54 -7.87
N GLN A 70 -5.72 14.18 -7.34
CA GLN A 70 -6.16 15.50 -7.81
C GLN A 70 -5.10 16.57 -7.54
N LEU A 71 -4.52 16.57 -6.34
CA LEU A 71 -3.44 17.49 -5.96
C LEU A 71 -2.23 17.33 -6.89
N VAL A 72 -1.79 16.10 -7.16
CA VAL A 72 -0.67 15.85 -8.09
C VAL A 72 -0.98 16.40 -9.48
N ARG A 73 -2.18 16.16 -10.03
CA ARG A 73 -2.57 16.70 -11.34
C ARG A 73 -2.58 18.22 -11.35
N GLU A 74 -3.08 18.85 -10.30
CA GLU A 74 -3.08 20.31 -10.19
C GLU A 74 -1.66 20.87 -10.16
N LEU A 75 -0.79 20.32 -9.31
CA LEU A 75 0.60 20.76 -9.21
C LEU A 75 1.35 20.60 -10.55
N LEU A 76 1.16 19.47 -11.22
CA LEU A 76 1.75 19.24 -12.54
C LEU A 76 1.24 20.23 -13.57
N SER A 77 -0.04 20.61 -13.54
CA SER A 77 -0.63 21.58 -14.48
C SER A 77 -0.01 22.97 -14.42
N ARG A 78 0.65 23.31 -13.30
CA ARG A 78 1.34 24.59 -13.07
C ARG A 78 2.78 24.59 -13.58
N LEU A 79 3.31 23.42 -13.96
CA LEU A 79 4.63 23.33 -14.56
C LEU A 79 4.58 23.75 -16.04
N PRO A 80 5.70 24.25 -16.59
CA PRO A 80 5.86 24.39 -18.02
C PRO A 80 5.53 23.07 -18.75
N ALA A 81 4.82 23.15 -19.87
CA ALA A 81 4.33 21.98 -20.61
C ALA A 81 5.42 20.91 -20.87
N ARG A 82 6.65 21.35 -21.16
CA ARG A 82 7.78 20.43 -21.39
C ARG A 82 8.17 19.64 -20.15
N GLU A 83 8.22 20.30 -18.99
CA GLU A 83 8.57 19.67 -17.71
C GLU A 83 7.45 18.73 -17.26
N MET A 84 6.20 19.15 -17.42
CA MET A 84 5.02 18.33 -17.17
C MET A 84 5.06 17.02 -17.97
N GLU A 85 5.32 17.09 -19.28
CA GLU A 85 5.39 15.91 -20.15
C GLU A 85 6.59 14.99 -19.83
N ILE A 86 7.73 15.56 -19.45
CA ILE A 86 8.89 14.78 -18.96
C ILE A 86 8.51 14.00 -17.71
N LEU A 87 7.87 14.64 -16.72
CA LEU A 87 7.46 13.97 -15.48
C LEU A 87 6.36 12.94 -15.72
N ARG A 88 5.35 13.25 -16.54
CA ARG A 88 4.28 12.31 -16.91
C ARG A 88 4.84 11.02 -17.47
N SER A 89 5.75 11.14 -18.44
CA SER A 89 6.33 9.98 -19.11
C SER A 89 7.32 9.24 -18.20
N ARG A 90 8.09 9.98 -17.39
CA ARG A 90 9.06 9.36 -16.47
C ARG A 90 8.40 8.50 -15.39
N PHE A 91 7.17 8.83 -14.98
CA PHE A 91 6.47 8.18 -13.87
C PHE A 91 5.19 7.44 -14.30
N GLY A 92 4.93 7.33 -15.61
CA GLY A 92 3.73 6.66 -16.12
C GLY A 92 2.42 7.29 -15.64
N LEU A 93 2.37 8.62 -15.52
CA LEU A 93 1.20 9.32 -15.01
C LEU A 93 0.11 9.43 -16.09
N ASP A 94 -1.14 9.55 -15.67
CA ASP A 94 -2.31 9.69 -16.54
C ASP A 94 -2.47 8.55 -17.57
N GLY A 95 -1.94 7.35 -17.27
CA GLY A 95 -2.03 6.16 -18.11
C GLY A 95 -0.95 6.05 -19.18
N ALA A 96 0.10 6.88 -19.11
CA ALA A 96 1.30 6.71 -19.93
C ALA A 96 2.16 5.53 -19.42
N ASP A 97 2.96 4.95 -20.31
CA ASP A 97 3.99 3.99 -19.93
C ASP A 97 5.17 4.72 -19.27
N GLU A 98 5.83 4.05 -18.31
CA GLU A 98 7.04 4.58 -17.69
C GLU A 98 8.23 4.53 -18.67
N GLU A 99 8.83 5.69 -18.94
CA GLU A 99 10.01 5.81 -19.81
C GLU A 99 11.28 6.17 -19.02
N THR A 100 12.43 5.71 -19.49
CA THR A 100 13.75 6.08 -18.98
C THR A 100 14.18 7.49 -19.43
N LEU A 101 15.16 8.07 -18.74
CA LEU A 101 15.70 9.39 -19.12
C LEU A 101 16.32 9.38 -20.53
N GLU A 102 16.91 8.26 -20.94
CA GLU A 102 17.43 8.05 -22.28
C GLU A 102 16.32 8.05 -23.35
N GLU A 103 15.22 7.32 -23.13
CA GLU A 103 14.09 7.25 -24.06
C GLU A 103 13.40 8.61 -24.21
N ILE A 104 13.14 9.29 -23.09
CA ILE A 104 12.62 10.66 -23.07
C ILE A 104 13.59 11.59 -23.80
N GLY A 105 14.90 11.46 -23.56
CA GLY A 105 15.93 12.24 -24.23
C GLY A 105 15.88 12.09 -25.75
N ALA A 106 15.74 10.85 -26.25
CA ALA A 106 15.61 10.58 -27.67
C ALA A 106 14.37 11.27 -28.27
N ARG A 107 13.21 11.18 -27.62
CA ARG A 107 11.96 11.82 -28.07
C ARG A 107 12.06 13.34 -28.11
N PHE A 108 12.64 13.95 -27.07
CA PHE A 108 12.80 15.40 -26.95
C PHE A 108 14.04 15.97 -27.65
N LYS A 109 14.83 15.12 -28.32
CA LYS A 109 16.13 15.47 -28.95
C LYS A 109 17.08 16.16 -27.97
N LEU A 110 17.14 15.64 -26.75
CA LEU A 110 18.00 16.10 -25.66
C LEU A 110 18.90 14.98 -25.17
N THR A 111 20.02 15.35 -24.55
CA THR A 111 20.83 14.38 -23.82
C THR A 111 20.10 13.92 -22.56
N ARG A 112 20.39 12.69 -22.12
CA ARG A 112 19.92 12.14 -20.84
C ARG A 112 20.16 13.12 -19.68
N GLU A 113 21.34 13.72 -19.64
CA GLU A 113 21.71 14.67 -18.59
C GLU A 113 20.84 15.93 -18.63
N ARG A 114 20.48 16.43 -19.82
CA ARG A 114 19.58 17.58 -19.92
C ARG A 114 18.16 17.23 -19.47
N ILE A 115 17.65 16.02 -19.74
CA ILE A 115 16.37 15.56 -19.19
C ILE A 115 16.43 15.48 -17.66
N ARG A 116 17.52 14.93 -17.10
CA ARG A 116 17.73 14.87 -15.64
C ARG A 116 17.71 16.26 -14.99
N GLN A 117 18.34 17.25 -15.62
CA GLN A 117 18.30 18.64 -15.16
C GLN A 117 16.88 19.21 -15.17
N LEU A 118 16.15 19.07 -16.28
CA LEU A 118 14.76 19.52 -16.39
C LEU A 118 13.85 18.85 -15.35
N GLN A 119 14.07 17.56 -15.08
CA GLN A 119 13.36 16.84 -14.02
C GLN A 119 13.62 17.46 -12.64
N ASN A 120 14.88 17.74 -12.31
CA ASN A 120 15.23 18.35 -11.02
C ASN A 120 14.67 19.78 -10.90
N GLU A 121 14.78 20.59 -11.96
CA GLU A 121 14.19 21.92 -12.03
C GLU A 121 12.67 21.87 -11.80
N ALA A 122 11.99 20.87 -12.36
CA ALA A 122 10.56 20.65 -12.14
C ALA A 122 10.26 20.26 -10.68
N PHE A 123 11.06 19.37 -10.08
CA PHE A 123 10.89 18.99 -8.67
C PHE A 123 11.09 20.17 -7.72
N ASP A 124 12.06 21.04 -7.98
CA ASP A 124 12.28 22.22 -7.16
C ASP A 124 11.08 23.18 -7.22
N LYS A 125 10.47 23.35 -8.40
CA LYS A 125 9.22 24.13 -8.57
C LYS A 125 8.05 23.49 -7.81
N LEU A 126 7.88 22.17 -7.91
CA LEU A 126 6.81 21.46 -7.19
C LEU A 126 6.96 21.60 -5.67
N ARG A 127 8.19 21.54 -5.13
CA ARG A 127 8.46 21.79 -3.71
C ARG A 127 8.08 23.21 -3.31
N ALA A 128 8.48 24.21 -4.10
CA ALA A 128 8.14 25.61 -3.83
C ALA A 128 6.61 25.85 -3.82
N LEU A 129 5.87 25.18 -4.72
CA LEU A 129 4.40 25.23 -4.72
C LEU A 129 3.80 24.63 -3.45
N LEU A 130 4.34 23.51 -2.96
CA LEU A 130 3.87 22.87 -1.72
C LEU A 130 4.17 23.70 -0.47
N GLU A 131 5.29 24.43 -0.44
CA GLU A 131 5.66 25.29 0.68
C GLU A 131 4.82 26.58 0.75
N ASN A 132 4.17 26.98 -0.35
CA ASN A 132 3.28 28.15 -0.40
C ASN A 132 1.85 27.76 -0.86
N PRO A 133 1.01 27.20 0.03
CA PRO A 133 -0.31 26.66 -0.33
C PRO A 133 -1.29 27.71 -0.89
N ARG A 134 -1.03 29.01 -0.67
CA ARG A 134 -1.83 30.12 -1.27
C ARG A 134 -1.73 30.16 -2.78
N ASP A 135 -0.58 29.76 -3.33
CA ASP A 135 -0.42 29.69 -4.78
C ASP A 135 -1.22 28.51 -5.33
N VAL A 136 -1.32 27.39 -4.59
CA VAL A 136 -1.96 26.14 -5.02
C VAL A 136 -3.49 26.19 -4.99
N GLY A 137 -4.14 27.29 -4.61
CA GLY A 137 -5.61 27.35 -4.62
C GLY A 137 -6.30 26.31 -3.72
N LEU A 138 -5.55 25.73 -2.76
CA LEU A 138 -6.04 24.78 -1.76
C LEU A 138 -6.74 25.49 -0.60
N GLU A 139 -7.51 26.54 -0.89
CA GLU A 139 -8.44 27.11 0.08
C GLU A 139 -9.82 26.44 -0.10
N ALA A 140 -10.20 25.66 0.90
CA ALA A 140 -11.58 25.32 1.22
C ALA A 140 -11.80 25.61 2.71
#